data_AF-A0A8X6H6W1-F1
#
_entry.id   AF-A0A8X6H6W1-F1
#
_cell.length_a   1.000
_cell.length_b   1.000
_cell.length_c   1.000
_cell.angle_alpha   90.00
_cell.angle_beta   90.00
_cell.angle_gamma   90.00
#
_symmetry.space_group_name_H-M   'P 1'
#
loop_
_entity.id
_entity.type
_entity.pdbx_description
1 polymer ?
#
loop_
_entity_poly.entity_id
_entity_poly.type
_entity_poly.pdbx_seq_one_letter_code
_entity_poly.pdbx_strand_id
1 'polypeptide(L)'
;MENTLICFVCNKSDGKIILFSEETLRKCRTVLKIRKKYNLKYKDIILPDEYIGNSYHRECYKAFTGVMQKYLTSKPVNSTKNSEKQKSVSVSAYNSSPTPPLIPELSAEPSCLQSLTTESSI
;
A
#
# COMPACT_ATOMS: atom_id res chain seq x y z
N MET A 1 -1.29 24.31 -20.24
CA MET A 1 -2.26 23.20 -20.42
C MET A 1 -2.58 22.71 -19.03
N GLU A 2 -3.80 22.92 -18.55
CA GLU A 2 -4.22 22.38 -17.27
C GLU A 2 -4.40 20.87 -17.44
N ASN A 3 -3.52 20.08 -16.83
CA ASN A 3 -3.61 18.62 -16.86
C ASN A 3 -4.73 18.20 -15.90
N THR A 4 -5.97 18.21 -16.38
CA THR A 4 -7.10 17.71 -15.61
C THR A 4 -6.99 16.19 -15.48
N LEU A 5 -6.70 15.72 -14.27
CA LEU A 5 -6.64 14.30 -13.98
C LEU A 5 -8.06 13.72 -14.00
N ILE A 6 -8.29 12.70 -14.82
CA ILE A 6 -9.59 12.05 -14.99
C ILE A 6 -9.49 10.60 -14.53
N CYS A 7 -10.48 10.11 -13.79
CA CYS A 7 -10.54 8.71 -13.39
C CYS A 7 -10.88 7.82 -14.59
N PHE A 8 -10.04 6.81 -14.86
CA PHE A 8 -10.22 5.87 -15.98
C PHE A 8 -11.48 4.99 -15.94
N VAL A 9 -12.20 4.95 -14.79
CA VAL A 9 -13.37 4.09 -14.60
C VAL A 9 -14.68 4.85 -14.80
N CYS A 10 -14.79 6.03 -14.21
CA CYS A 10 -16.02 6.83 -14.24
C CYS A 10 -15.93 8.05 -15.16
N ASN A 11 -14.73 8.33 -15.71
CA ASN A 11 -14.43 9.46 -16.59
C ASN A 11 -14.76 10.82 -15.97
N LYS A 12 -14.66 10.93 -14.65
CA LYS A 12 -14.85 12.20 -13.93
C LYS A 12 -13.58 12.64 -13.21
N SER A 13 -13.48 13.95 -12.98
CA SER A 13 -12.38 14.59 -12.27
C SER A 13 -12.77 15.08 -10.86
N ASP A 14 -13.98 14.74 -10.38
CA ASP A 14 -14.47 15.19 -9.07
C ASP A 14 -13.82 14.44 -7.90
N GLY A 15 -13.77 15.05 -6.71
CA GLY A 15 -13.31 14.39 -5.50
C GLY A 15 -11.82 14.03 -5.47
N LYS A 16 -11.46 13.07 -4.61
CA LYS A 16 -10.06 12.70 -4.36
C LYS A 16 -9.56 11.71 -5.42
N ILE A 17 -8.65 12.19 -6.26
CA ILE A 17 -8.00 11.41 -7.31
C ILE A 17 -6.62 10.92 -6.85
N ILE A 18 -6.25 9.72 -7.28
CA ILE A 18 -4.97 9.08 -7.02
C ILE A 18 -4.30 8.81 -8.37
N LEU A 19 -3.01 9.15 -8.48
CA LEU A 19 -2.21 8.83 -9.66
C LEU A 19 -1.87 7.35 -9.72
N PHE A 20 -1.77 6.81 -10.92
CA PHE A 20 -1.29 5.45 -11.10
C PHE A 20 0.19 5.34 -10.67
N SER A 21 0.50 4.25 -9.95
CA SER A 21 1.84 3.69 -9.90
C SER A 21 1.97 2.56 -10.93
N GLU A 22 3.21 2.22 -11.31
CA GLU A 22 3.45 1.10 -12.23
C GLU A 22 2.84 -0.21 -11.69
N GLU A 23 3.01 -0.48 -10.40
CA GLU A 23 2.44 -1.66 -9.74
C GLU A 23 0.91 -1.70 -9.86
N THR A 24 0.27 -0.54 -9.66
CA THR A 24 -1.20 -0.41 -9.74
C THR A 24 -1.67 -0.67 -11.17
N LEU A 25 -0.98 -0.12 -12.16
CA LEU A 25 -1.31 -0.33 -13.57
C LEU A 25 -1.16 -1.81 -13.95
N ARG A 26 -0.09 -2.47 -13.49
CA ARG A 26 0.13 -3.91 -13.69
C ARG A 26 -1.00 -4.75 -13.09
N LYS A 27 -1.45 -4.43 -11.87
CA LYS A 27 -2.61 -5.09 -11.25
C LYS A 27 -3.88 -4.88 -12.05
N CYS A 28 -4.14 -3.65 -12.49
CA CYS A 28 -5.30 -3.33 -13.32
C CYS A 28 -5.32 -4.13 -14.62
N ARG A 29 -4.17 -4.32 -15.28
CA ARG A 29 -4.05 -5.17 -16.48
C ARG A 29 -4.46 -6.61 -16.22
N THR A 30 -3.97 -7.20 -15.12
CA THR A 30 -4.32 -8.58 -14.73
C THR A 30 -5.82 -8.72 -14.45
N VAL A 31 -6.39 -7.78 -13.69
CA VAL A 31 -7.83 -7.75 -13.39
C VAL A 31 -8.67 -7.57 -14.65
N LEU A 32 -8.26 -6.69 -15.58
CA LEU A 32 -8.97 -6.46 -16.83
C LEU A 32 -9.02 -7.74 -17.68
N LYS A 33 -7.92 -8.50 -17.75
CA LYS A 33 -7.88 -9.80 -18.44
C LYS A 33 -8.89 -10.78 -17.86
N ILE A 34 -8.98 -10.87 -16.52
CA ILE A 34 -9.95 -11.74 -15.84
C ILE A 34 -11.39 -11.27 -16.14
N ARG A 35 -11.66 -9.97 -16.03
CA ARG A 35 -12.99 -9.41 -16.30
C ARG A 35 -13.42 -9.64 -17.75
N LYS A 36 -12.52 -9.48 -18.73
CA LYS A 36 -12.77 -9.81 -20.14
C LYS A 36 -13.05 -11.30 -20.33
N LYS A 37 -12.20 -12.18 -19.77
CA LYS A 37 -12.35 -13.64 -19.87
C LYS A 37 -13.69 -14.15 -19.36
N TYR A 38 -14.17 -13.61 -18.23
CA TYR A 38 -15.41 -14.05 -17.58
C TYR A 38 -16.61 -13.12 -17.87
N ASN A 39 -16.50 -12.20 -18.83
CA ASN A 39 -17.56 -11.26 -19.22
C ASN A 39 -18.18 -10.48 -18.04
N LEU A 40 -17.35 -10.05 -17.08
CA LEU A 40 -17.80 -9.31 -15.91
C LEU A 40 -18.02 -7.83 -16.20
N LYS A 41 -18.65 -7.10 -15.26
CA LYS A 41 -18.75 -5.62 -15.31
C LYS A 41 -17.36 -5.02 -15.56
N TYR A 42 -17.29 -3.89 -16.25
CA TYR A 42 -16.03 -3.19 -16.54
C TYR A 42 -15.07 -3.94 -17.48
N LYS A 43 -15.54 -4.95 -18.22
CA LYS A 43 -14.72 -5.67 -19.22
C LYS A 43 -14.31 -4.76 -20.40
N ASP A 44 -15.13 -3.75 -20.71
CA ASP A 44 -14.93 -2.84 -21.85
C ASP A 44 -14.16 -1.57 -21.48
N ILE A 45 -13.66 -1.46 -20.24
CA ILE A 45 -12.81 -0.34 -19.84
C ILE A 45 -11.51 -0.36 -20.63
N ILE A 46 -11.14 0.80 -21.15
CA ILE A 46 -9.85 1.05 -21.79
C ILE A 46 -8.88 1.46 -20.69
N LEU A 47 -7.89 0.61 -20.41
CA LEU A 47 -6.82 0.92 -19.48
C LEU A 47 -5.70 1.62 -20.26
N PRO A 48 -5.10 2.69 -19.72
CA PRO A 48 -3.99 3.37 -20.39
C PRO A 48 -2.74 2.48 -20.50
N ASP A 49 -1.94 2.74 -21.53
CA ASP A 49 -0.67 2.04 -21.76
C ASP A 49 0.45 2.52 -20.80
N GLU A 50 0.37 3.75 -20.32
CA GLU A 50 1.36 4.35 -19.42
C GLU A 50 0.71 4.76 -18.10
N TYR A 51 1.48 4.76 -17.00
CA TYR A 51 0.96 5.23 -15.71
C TYR A 51 1.03 6.76 -15.58
N ILE A 52 1.89 7.42 -16.37
CA ILE A 52 2.15 8.86 -16.28
C ILE A 52 0.90 9.62 -16.73
N GLY A 53 0.48 10.60 -15.93
CA GLY A 53 -0.71 11.42 -16.22
C GLY A 53 -2.06 10.72 -16.05
N ASN A 54 -2.06 9.42 -15.72
CA ASN A 54 -3.28 8.65 -15.53
C ASN A 54 -3.67 8.58 -14.06
N SER A 55 -4.98 8.49 -13.80
CA SER A 55 -5.49 8.61 -12.45
C SER A 55 -6.78 7.82 -12.20
N TYR A 56 -7.15 7.68 -10.93
CA TYR A 56 -8.34 6.96 -10.49
C TYR A 56 -8.88 7.42 -9.14
N HIS A 57 -10.19 7.25 -8.92
CA HIS A 57 -10.77 7.33 -7.57
C HIS A 57 -10.55 6.04 -6.81
N ARG A 58 -10.31 6.15 -5.50
CA ARG A 58 -10.12 4.97 -4.62
C ARG A 58 -11.29 3.99 -4.68
N GLU A 59 -12.51 4.51 -4.71
CA GLU A 59 -13.73 3.70 -4.75
C GLU A 59 -13.91 2.99 -6.10
N CYS A 60 -13.68 3.72 -7.20
CA CYS A 60 -13.65 3.16 -8.55
C CYS A 60 -12.62 2.04 -8.67
N TYR A 61 -11.40 2.26 -8.14
CA TYR A 61 -10.35 1.26 -8.13
C TYR A 61 -10.74 0.04 -7.31
N LYS A 62 -11.32 0.21 -6.12
CA LYS A 62 -11.78 -0.91 -5.30
C LYS A 62 -12.89 -1.71 -6.00
N ALA A 63 -13.83 -1.03 -6.63
CA ALA A 63 -14.91 -1.66 -7.40
C ALA A 63 -14.39 -2.40 -8.64
N PHE A 64 -13.37 -1.86 -9.30
CA PHE A 64 -12.73 -2.47 -10.46
C PHE A 64 -11.84 -3.65 -10.07
N THR A 65 -11.03 -3.54 -9.04
CA THR A 65 -10.12 -4.62 -8.60
C THR A 65 -10.80 -5.68 -7.75
N GLY A 66 -11.95 -5.36 -7.16
CA GLY A 66 -12.80 -6.30 -6.43
C GLY A 66 -13.41 -7.36 -7.35
N VAL A 67 -12.64 -8.42 -7.60
CA VAL A 67 -13.08 -9.61 -8.34
C VAL A 67 -13.26 -10.76 -7.35
N MET A 68 -14.35 -11.52 -7.48
CA MET A 68 -14.61 -12.67 -6.62
C MET A 68 -13.52 -13.73 -6.75
N GLN A 69 -13.13 -14.35 -5.64
CA GLN A 69 -12.03 -15.32 -5.56
C GLN A 69 -12.19 -16.49 -6.55
N LYS A 70 -13.43 -16.91 -6.84
CA LYS A 70 -13.73 -17.96 -7.84
C LYS A 70 -13.15 -17.70 -9.24
N TYR A 71 -12.93 -16.44 -9.62
CA TYR A 71 -12.34 -16.07 -10.90
C TYR A 71 -10.81 -15.96 -10.85
N LEU A 72 -10.23 -15.93 -9.65
CA LEU A 72 -8.77 -15.90 -9.42
C LEU A 72 -8.18 -17.30 -9.35
N THR A 73 -8.96 -18.28 -8.89
CA THR A 73 -8.53 -19.67 -8.76
C THR A 73 -8.70 -20.45 -10.06
N SER A 74 -7.91 -20.13 -11.08
CA SER A 74 -7.56 -21.16 -12.07
C SER A 74 -6.54 -22.07 -11.38
N LYS A 75 -7.00 -23.17 -10.77
CA LYS A 75 -6.13 -24.20 -10.19
C LYS A 75 -5.08 -24.58 -11.24
N PRO A 76 -3.76 -24.42 -11.00
CA PRO A 76 -2.83 -25.39 -11.53
C PRO A 76 -3.14 -26.71 -10.80
N VAL A 77 -3.49 -27.76 -11.53
CA VAL A 77 -3.45 -29.12 -10.99
C VAL A 77 -1.99 -29.44 -10.75
N ASN A 78 -1.47 -29.08 -9.58
CA ASN A 78 -0.38 -29.80 -8.94
C ASN A 78 -0.53 -29.62 -7.43
N SER A 79 -1.45 -30.41 -6.87
CA SER A 79 -1.67 -30.54 -5.44
C SER A 79 -0.55 -31.37 -4.83
N THR A 80 0.57 -30.77 -4.45
CA THR A 80 1.37 -31.34 -3.35
C THR A 80 0.73 -30.86 -2.06
N LYS A 81 -0.13 -31.72 -1.50
CA LYS A 81 -0.63 -31.59 -0.14
C LYS A 81 0.58 -31.70 0.78
N ASN A 82 0.86 -30.68 1.58
CA ASN A 82 1.32 -30.93 2.93
C ASN A 82 0.48 -30.07 3.87
N SER A 83 -0.50 -30.73 4.50
CA SER A 83 -1.20 -30.23 5.67
C SER A 83 -0.23 -30.34 6.83
N GLU A 84 0.09 -29.24 7.50
CA GLU A 84 0.39 -29.34 8.92
C GLU A 84 -0.31 -28.21 9.66
N LYS A 85 -1.40 -28.60 10.32
CA LYS A 85 -2.16 -27.83 11.30
C LYS A 85 -1.87 -28.48 12.65
N GLN A 86 -0.98 -27.91 13.46
CA GLN A 86 -0.98 -28.10 14.92
C GLN A 86 -0.51 -26.79 15.56
N LYS A 87 -1.38 -26.02 16.22
CA LYS A 87 -2.00 -26.19 17.54
C LYS A 87 -1.21 -25.40 18.59
N SER A 88 -1.87 -24.38 19.11
CA SER A 88 -1.52 -23.59 20.30
C SER A 88 -1.34 -24.45 21.55
N VAL A 89 -0.22 -24.28 22.27
CA VAL A 89 -0.11 -24.47 23.73
C VAL A 89 0.96 -23.52 24.27
N SER A 90 0.57 -22.74 25.28
CA SER A 90 1.42 -21.89 26.12
C SER A 90 2.19 -22.73 27.13
N VAL A 91 3.49 -22.49 27.31
CA VAL A 91 4.21 -22.77 28.58
C VAL A 91 5.33 -21.75 28.77
N SER A 92 5.49 -21.36 30.03
CA SER A 92 6.26 -20.24 30.55
C SER A 92 7.77 -20.47 30.65
N ALA A 93 8.49 -19.34 30.61
CA ALA A 93 9.68 -18.96 31.38
C ALA A 93 10.84 -19.96 31.54
N TYR A 94 12.02 -19.62 30.98
CA TYR A 94 13.18 -19.26 31.79
C TYR A 94 14.30 -18.58 30.98
N ASN A 95 14.88 -17.58 31.63
CA ASN A 95 16.13 -16.83 31.46
C ASN A 95 17.14 -17.27 30.39
N SER A 96 17.53 -16.32 29.54
CA SER A 96 18.93 -15.88 29.38
C SER A 96 18.94 -14.48 28.75
N SER A 97 19.60 -13.55 29.42
CA SER A 97 19.85 -12.16 29.02
C SER A 97 21.36 -11.94 29.13
N PRO A 98 21.97 -10.88 28.58
CA PRO A 98 21.86 -10.28 27.25
C PRO A 98 23.26 -10.14 26.60
N THR A 99 23.35 -9.71 25.34
CA THR A 99 24.59 -9.08 24.85
C THR A 99 24.24 -7.91 23.93
N PRO A 100 24.39 -6.66 24.39
CA PRO A 100 24.26 -5.48 23.53
C PRO A 100 25.57 -5.23 22.77
N PRO A 101 25.51 -4.82 21.48
CA PRO A 101 26.69 -4.36 20.76
C PRO A 101 27.07 -2.92 21.20
N LEU A 102 28.38 -2.74 21.40
CA LEU A 102 29.07 -1.51 21.76
C LEU A 102 28.92 -0.42 20.68
N ILE A 103 28.51 0.78 21.09
CA ILE A 103 28.78 2.04 20.37
C ILE A 103 29.34 3.03 21.39
N PRO A 104 30.52 3.66 21.15
CA PRO A 104 31.02 4.74 21.99
C PRO A 104 30.31 6.05 21.62
N GLU A 105 29.46 6.57 22.50
CA GLU A 105 29.02 7.97 22.43
C GLU A 105 29.75 8.77 23.51
N LEU A 106 30.63 9.64 23.03
CA LEU A 106 31.53 10.46 23.81
C LEU A 106 30.77 11.68 24.33
N SER A 107 30.49 11.64 25.64
CA SER A 107 30.49 12.73 26.61
C SER A 107 30.72 14.16 26.09
N ALA A 108 29.73 15.03 26.26
CA ALA A 108 29.86 16.22 27.12
C ALA A 108 28.57 17.07 27.10
N GLU A 109 27.84 17.07 28.22
CA GLU A 109 27.22 18.31 28.69
C GLU A 109 28.27 19.07 29.54
N PRO A 110 28.14 20.38 29.69
CA PRO A 110 27.51 20.80 30.93
C PRO A 110 26.54 21.98 30.78
N SER A 111 25.46 21.86 31.57
CA SER A 111 24.71 22.91 32.25
C SER A 111 25.43 24.26 32.39
N CYS A 112 24.70 25.36 32.20
CA CYS A 112 24.24 26.21 33.30
C CYS A 112 23.82 27.61 32.84
N LEU A 113 22.94 28.18 33.68
CA LEU A 113 22.71 29.61 33.94
C LEU A 113 21.66 30.37 33.13
N GLN A 114 20.57 30.61 33.86
CA GLN A 114 19.78 31.83 33.91
C GLN A 114 20.57 33.10 33.56
N SER A 115 19.95 34.01 32.81
CA SER A 115 20.15 35.45 32.98
C SER A 115 18.91 36.20 32.52
N LEU A 116 18.35 36.98 33.46
CA LEU A 116 17.46 38.10 33.21
C LEU A 116 18.21 39.20 32.45
N THR A 117 17.49 40.02 31.69
CA THR A 117 17.65 41.50 31.50
C THR A 117 16.63 41.96 30.45
N THR A 118 15.55 42.64 30.85
CA THR A 118 15.31 44.11 30.85
C THR A 118 15.28 44.83 29.48
N GLU A 119 14.12 45.50 29.28
CA GLU A 119 13.94 46.87 28.77
C GLU A 119 13.75 47.17 27.25
N SER A 120 12.50 47.58 26.95
CA SER A 120 12.10 48.91 26.45
C SER A 120 11.81 49.18 24.97
N SER A 121 10.73 49.98 24.80
CA SER A 121 10.25 50.74 23.64
C SER A 121 9.36 49.94 22.67
N ILE A 122 8.16 50.39 22.29
CA ILE A 122 7.66 51.76 22.01
C ILE A 122 6.19 51.86 22.45
#